data_AF-A0A727ZFF8-F1
#
_entry.id   AF-A0A727ZFF8-F1
#
_cell.length_a   1.000
_cell.length_b   1.000
_cell.length_c   1.000
_cell.angle_alpha   90.00
_cell.angle_beta   90.00
_cell.angle_gamma   90.00
#
_symmetry.space_group_name_H-M   'P 1'
#
loop_
_entity.id
_entity.type
_entity.pdbx_description
1 polymer ?
#
loop_
_entity_poly.entity_id
_entity_poly.type
_entity_poly.pdbx_seq_one_letter_code
_entity_poly.pdbx_strand_id
1 'polypeptide(L)'
;MGKLLTDNELPAWFSYPDSFKRIFKQGLLDFDPWIIMENENLRTRYEGLKKRYPTRDLVPFARVDGNDDVACWEKNKNGKIVIIHDYASEGYENVTEFDNFWDWLRSALEATIEYDGEW
;
A
#
# COMPACT_ATOMS: atom_id res chain seq x y z
N MET A 1 16.83 2.84 8.25
CA MET A 1 15.91 2.68 7.11
C MET A 1 15.52 1.22 7.06
N GLY A 2 14.23 0.90 7.13
CA GLY A 2 13.80 -0.47 6.91
C GLY A 2 13.91 -0.87 5.45
N LYS A 3 13.43 -2.09 5.18
CA LYS A 3 13.61 -2.77 3.90
C LYS A 3 12.27 -3.05 3.24
N LEU A 4 12.15 -2.63 1.99
CA LEU A 4 11.10 -3.05 1.07
C LEU A 4 11.21 -4.56 0.74
N LEU A 5 10.26 -5.07 -0.04
CA LEU A 5 10.39 -6.38 -0.67
C LEU A 5 11.55 -6.35 -1.66
N THR A 6 12.36 -7.41 -1.65
CA THR A 6 13.47 -7.60 -2.57
C THR A 6 13.00 -8.16 -3.91
N ASP A 7 13.84 -8.12 -4.94
CA ASP A 7 13.52 -8.66 -6.27
C ASP A 7 13.17 -10.16 -6.24
N ASN A 8 13.67 -10.91 -5.23
CA ASN A 8 13.33 -12.32 -5.03
C ASN A 8 11.97 -12.53 -4.34
N GLU A 9 11.45 -11.52 -3.65
CA GLU A 9 10.15 -11.55 -2.96
C GLU A 9 9.03 -10.97 -3.85
N LEU A 10 9.38 -10.02 -4.72
CA LEU A 10 8.46 -9.36 -5.64
C LEU A 10 8.00 -10.31 -6.76
N PRO A 11 6.76 -10.13 -7.26
CA PRO A 11 6.32 -10.88 -8.40
C PRO A 11 7.01 -10.35 -9.67
N ALA A 12 7.27 -11.23 -10.65
CA ALA A 12 8.03 -10.90 -11.86
C ALA A 12 7.44 -9.76 -12.72
N TRP A 13 6.14 -9.46 -12.54
CA TRP A 13 5.46 -8.38 -13.26
C TRP A 13 5.65 -7.00 -12.62
N PHE A 14 6.23 -6.92 -11.43
CA PHE A 14 6.27 -5.69 -10.64
C PHE A 14 7.70 -5.22 -10.36
N SER A 15 7.86 -3.90 -10.44
CA SER A 15 8.98 -3.19 -9.86
C SER A 15 8.45 -1.91 -9.23
N TYR A 16 8.96 -1.52 -8.07
CA TYR A 16 8.56 -0.27 -7.45
C TYR A 16 8.79 0.92 -8.41
N PRO A 17 7.81 1.84 -8.55
CA PRO A 17 8.00 3.03 -9.38
C PRO A 17 9.03 3.96 -8.73
N ASP A 18 9.76 4.72 -9.56
CA ASP A 18 10.82 5.60 -9.08
C ASP A 18 10.29 6.74 -8.19
N SER A 19 9.04 7.14 -8.39
CA SER A 19 8.31 8.07 -7.51
C SER A 19 8.22 7.54 -6.08
N PHE A 20 7.81 6.28 -5.89
CA PHE A 20 7.76 5.64 -4.59
C PHE A 20 9.16 5.47 -3.99
N LYS A 21 10.13 4.97 -4.77
CA LYS A 21 11.50 4.80 -4.30
C LYS A 21 12.11 6.11 -3.80
N ARG A 22 11.79 7.24 -4.45
CA ARG A 22 12.26 8.57 -4.03
C ARG A 22 11.75 8.92 -2.63
N ILE A 23 10.44 8.79 -2.39
CA ILE A 23 9.82 9.05 -1.08
C ILE A 23 10.39 8.13 -0.01
N PHE A 24 10.48 6.83 -0.31
CA PHE A 24 11.05 5.85 0.62
C PHE A 24 12.49 6.17 1.01
N LYS A 25 13.34 6.53 0.04
CA LYS A 25 14.75 6.91 0.30
C LYS A 25 14.88 8.19 1.13
N GLN A 26 13.89 9.07 1.11
CA GLN A 26 13.85 10.29 1.90
C GLN A 26 13.37 10.05 3.35
N GLY A 27 12.92 8.83 3.69
CA GLY A 27 12.39 8.52 5.01
C GLY A 27 11.02 9.12 5.29
N LEU A 28 10.31 9.57 4.25
CA LEU A 28 8.94 10.08 4.35
C LEU A 28 7.98 8.89 4.35
N LEU A 29 7.85 8.24 5.51
CA LEU A 29 7.14 6.97 5.66
C LEU A 29 5.87 7.07 6.49
N ASP A 30 5.70 8.18 7.21
CA ASP A 30 4.63 8.38 8.16
C ASP A 30 3.78 9.59 7.72
N PHE A 31 2.53 9.30 7.39
CA PHE A 31 1.52 10.23 6.89
C PHE A 31 0.21 9.95 7.61
N ASP A 32 0.24 9.91 8.95
CA ASP A 32 -0.92 9.67 9.81
C ASP A 32 -2.21 10.21 9.15
N PRO A 33 -3.21 9.35 8.87
CA PRO A 33 -3.35 7.97 9.33
C PRO A 33 -2.60 6.91 8.49
N TRP A 34 -2.01 7.28 7.35
CA TRP A 34 -1.31 6.36 6.44
C TRP A 34 0.15 6.13 6.81
N ILE A 35 0.54 4.86 6.91
CA ILE A 35 1.91 4.45 7.21
C ILE A 35 2.44 3.58 6.07
N ILE A 36 3.55 3.99 5.44
CA ILE A 36 4.30 3.16 4.50
C ILE A 36 4.96 2.02 5.27
N MET A 37 4.63 0.79 4.89
CA MET A 37 5.10 -0.41 5.57
C MET A 37 6.51 -0.79 5.14
N GLU A 38 7.32 -1.24 6.11
CA GLU A 38 8.65 -1.77 5.90
C GLU A 38 8.89 -3.05 6.70
N ASN A 39 9.98 -3.76 6.39
CA ASN A 39 10.47 -4.92 7.16
C ASN A 39 9.43 -6.05 7.25
N GLU A 40 9.22 -6.60 8.44
CA GLU A 40 8.31 -7.73 8.69
C GLU A 40 6.85 -7.35 8.54
N ASN A 41 6.47 -6.09 8.82
CA ASN A 41 5.10 -5.61 8.65
C ASN A 41 4.68 -5.70 7.18
N LEU A 42 5.54 -5.24 6.26
CA LEU A 42 5.31 -5.33 4.83
C LEU A 42 5.21 -6.79 4.35
N ARG A 43 6.13 -7.64 4.79
CA ARG A 43 6.19 -9.07 4.39
C ARG A 43 4.97 -9.85 4.89
N THR A 44 4.61 -9.65 6.15
CA THR A 44 3.44 -10.28 6.76
C THR A 44 2.17 -9.87 6.05
N ARG A 45 2.03 -8.58 5.72
CA ARG A 45 0.86 -8.09 4.98
C ARG A 45 0.83 -8.66 3.56
N TYR A 46 1.95 -8.66 2.85
CA TYR A 46 2.05 -9.22 1.49
C TYR A 46 1.67 -10.71 1.43
N GLU A 47 2.20 -11.53 2.33
CA GLU A 47 1.84 -12.96 2.40
C GLU A 47 0.41 -13.19 2.89
N GLY A 48 -0.11 -12.32 3.75
CA GLY A 48 -1.49 -12.34 4.19
C GLY A 48 -2.48 -12.08 3.05
N LEU A 49 -2.23 -11.05 2.24
CA LEU A 49 -3.07 -10.69 1.10
C LEU A 49 -3.13 -11.82 0.07
N LYS A 50 -2.00 -12.49 -0.25
CA LYS A 50 -1.99 -13.65 -1.15
C LYS A 50 -2.89 -14.79 -0.67
N LYS A 51 -2.98 -15.00 0.64
CA LYS A 51 -3.82 -16.07 1.23
C LYS A 51 -5.30 -15.69 1.23
N ARG A 52 -5.62 -14.42 1.46
CA ARG A 52 -7.01 -13.93 1.57
C ARG A 52 -7.65 -13.64 0.21
N TYR A 53 -6.85 -13.17 -0.75
CA TYR A 53 -7.30 -12.80 -2.09
C TYR A 53 -6.53 -13.58 -3.16
N PRO A 54 -6.63 -14.92 -3.20
CA PRO A 54 -5.86 -15.77 -4.11
C PRO A 54 -6.16 -15.51 -5.59
N THR A 55 -7.28 -14.84 -5.92
CA THR A 55 -7.60 -14.47 -7.31
C THR A 55 -7.01 -13.12 -7.73
N ARG A 56 -6.34 -12.40 -6.81
CA ARG A 56 -5.74 -11.09 -7.06
C ARG A 56 -4.22 -11.11 -6.92
N ASP A 57 -3.56 -10.37 -7.80
CA ASP A 57 -2.11 -10.15 -7.79
C ASP A 57 -1.81 -8.76 -7.21
N LEU A 58 -1.68 -8.67 -5.87
CA LEU A 58 -1.50 -7.42 -5.13
C LEU A 58 -0.10 -7.30 -4.52
N VAL A 59 0.48 -6.09 -4.59
CA VAL A 59 1.70 -5.71 -3.88
C VAL A 59 1.39 -4.55 -2.93
N PRO A 60 1.26 -4.79 -1.61
CA PRO A 60 0.95 -3.74 -0.66
C PRO A 60 2.16 -2.84 -0.40
N PHE A 61 1.91 -1.61 0.05
CA PHE A 61 2.99 -0.69 0.44
C PHE A 61 2.64 0.26 1.57
N ALA A 62 1.37 0.58 1.80
CA ALA A 62 0.96 1.40 2.92
C ALA A 62 -0.32 0.83 3.56
N ARG A 63 -0.51 1.11 4.84
CA ARG A 63 -1.71 0.78 5.60
C ARG A 63 -2.23 2.02 6.31
N VAL A 64 -3.52 2.05 6.60
CA VAL A 64 -4.06 2.98 7.60
C VAL A 64 -3.72 2.39 8.98
N ASP A 65 -3.37 3.24 9.95
CA ASP A 65 -3.39 2.82 11.35
C ASP A 65 -4.85 2.80 11.84
N GLY A 66 -5.22 2.01 12.86
CA GLY A 66 -6.62 1.95 13.33
C GLY A 66 -7.68 1.31 12.41
N ASN A 67 -7.37 1.03 11.13
CA ASN A 67 -8.23 0.34 10.16
C ASN A 67 -7.41 -0.69 9.36
N ASP A 68 -8.07 -1.72 8.83
CA ASP A 68 -7.53 -2.74 7.92
C ASP A 68 -7.36 -2.26 6.46
N ASP A 69 -7.52 -0.97 6.17
CA ASP A 69 -7.30 -0.44 4.82
C ASP A 69 -5.82 -0.49 4.41
N VAL A 70 -5.57 -0.97 3.19
CA VAL A 70 -4.23 -1.18 2.62
C VAL A 70 -4.16 -0.63 1.20
N ALA A 71 -3.14 0.18 0.93
CA ALA A 71 -2.81 0.64 -0.41
C ALA A 71 -1.90 -0.38 -1.11
N CYS A 72 -2.30 -0.80 -2.31
CA CYS A 72 -1.61 -1.81 -3.11
C CYS A 72 -1.41 -1.35 -4.57
N TRP A 73 -0.36 -1.86 -5.20
CA TRP A 73 -0.36 -2.01 -6.66
C TRP A 73 -1.04 -3.32 -7.05
N GLU A 74 -1.76 -3.29 -8.16
CA GLU A 74 -2.42 -4.48 -8.71
C GLU A 74 -1.98 -4.74 -10.15
N LYS A 75 -1.78 -6.02 -10.48
CA LYS A 75 -1.46 -6.44 -11.84
C LYS A 75 -2.54 -6.03 -12.82
N ASN A 76 -2.15 -5.70 -14.05
CA ASN A 76 -3.03 -5.26 -15.13
C ASN A 76 -3.80 -3.95 -14.87
N LYS A 77 -3.47 -3.20 -13.82
CA LYS A 77 -4.01 -1.85 -13.57
C LYS A 77 -3.06 -0.71 -13.93
N ASN A 78 -2.06 -0.95 -14.79
CA ASN A 78 -1.16 0.08 -15.34
C ASN A 78 -0.51 1.01 -14.29
N GLY A 79 -0.15 0.47 -13.12
CA GLY A 79 0.51 1.24 -12.06
C GLY A 79 -0.42 2.08 -11.18
N LYS A 80 -1.74 1.94 -11.34
CA LYS A 80 -2.73 2.48 -10.40
C LYS A 80 -2.51 1.94 -8.99
N ILE A 81 -2.94 2.74 -8.01
CA ILE A 81 -3.03 2.32 -6.61
C ILE A 81 -4.47 1.93 -6.32
N VAL A 82 -4.66 0.77 -5.72
CA VAL A 82 -5.96 0.33 -5.20
C VAL A 82 -5.92 0.38 -3.69
N ILE A 83 -6.97 0.92 -3.08
CA ILE A 83 -7.21 0.80 -1.64
C ILE A 83 -8.17 -0.35 -1.44
N ILE A 84 -7.76 -1.29 -0.59
CA ILE A 84 -8.61 -2.41 -0.18
C ILE A 84 -8.80 -2.42 1.32
N HIS A 85 -9.97 -2.82 1.79
CA HIS A 85 -10.23 -3.14 3.17
C HIS A 85 -9.81 -4.59 3.42
N ASP A 86 -8.61 -4.77 3.96
CA ASP A 86 -8.09 -6.11 4.26
C ASP A 86 -9.03 -6.85 5.23
N TYR A 87 -9.08 -8.17 5.15
CA TYR A 87 -10.05 -9.04 5.85
C TYR A 87 -11.52 -8.96 5.40
N ALA A 88 -11.89 -8.07 4.47
CA ALA A 88 -13.17 -8.20 3.78
C ALA A 88 -13.22 -9.51 2.96
N SER A 89 -14.43 -10.01 2.72
CA SER A 89 -14.64 -11.18 1.83
C SER A 89 -14.16 -10.86 0.41
N GLU A 90 -13.51 -11.81 -0.25
CA GLU A 90 -13.01 -11.64 -1.62
C GLU A 90 -14.14 -11.19 -2.58
N GLY A 91 -13.88 -10.11 -3.32
CA GLY A 91 -14.83 -9.40 -4.18
C GLY A 91 -15.48 -8.17 -3.55
N TYR A 92 -15.36 -7.98 -2.23
CA TYR A 92 -15.96 -6.86 -1.49
C TYR A 92 -14.93 -5.89 -0.89
N GLU A 93 -13.64 -6.20 -1.02
CA GLU A 93 -12.56 -5.46 -0.38
C GLU A 93 -12.23 -4.13 -1.05
N ASN A 94 -12.64 -3.86 -2.29
CA ASN A 94 -12.25 -2.63 -2.97
C ASN A 94 -12.94 -1.39 -2.37
N VAL A 95 -12.14 -0.41 -1.96
CA VAL A 95 -12.60 0.86 -1.38
C VAL A 95 -12.55 1.98 -2.43
N THR A 96 -11.36 2.22 -3.00
CA THR A 96 -11.14 3.28 -4.01
C THR A 96 -9.87 3.03 -4.83
N GLU A 97 -9.66 3.82 -5.88
CA GLU A 97 -8.48 3.75 -6.75
C GLU A 97 -7.89 5.14 -7.02
N PHE A 98 -6.58 5.18 -7.24
CA PHE A 98 -5.84 6.35 -7.70
C PHE A 98 -5.07 6.03 -8.99
N ASP A 99 -4.97 7.00 -9.89
CA ASP A 99 -4.35 6.79 -11.19
C ASP A 99 -2.84 6.49 -11.12
N ASN A 100 -2.17 6.96 -10.07
CA ASN A 100 -0.77 6.66 -9.81
C ASN A 100 -0.39 6.95 -8.34
N PHE A 101 0.86 6.66 -7.99
CA PHE A 101 1.39 6.89 -6.65
C PHE A 101 1.32 8.36 -6.18
N TRP A 102 1.45 9.35 -7.06
CA TRP A 102 1.37 10.76 -6.65
C TRP A 102 -0.04 11.20 -6.32
N ASP A 103 -1.05 10.66 -7.01
CA ASP A 103 -2.46 10.87 -6.66
C ASP A 103 -2.76 10.29 -5.28
N TRP A 104 -2.30 9.07 -5.01
CA TRP A 104 -2.40 8.47 -3.68
C TRP A 104 -1.68 9.31 -2.62
N LEU A 105 -0.43 9.73 -2.88
CA LEU A 105 0.35 10.50 -1.90
C LEU A 105 -0.30 11.86 -1.59
N ARG A 106 -0.87 12.54 -2.59
CA ARG A 106 -1.67 13.75 -2.35
C ARG A 106 -2.82 13.46 -1.40
N SER A 107 -3.59 12.40 -1.66
CA SER A 107 -4.69 12.01 -0.79
C SER A 107 -4.24 11.64 0.63
N ALA A 108 -3.09 10.96 0.77
CA ALA A 108 -2.54 10.62 2.08
C ALA A 108 -2.14 11.89 2.85
N LEU A 109 -1.55 12.89 2.17
CA LEU A 109 -1.20 14.16 2.78
C LEU A 109 -2.42 15.00 3.17
N GLU A 110 -3.48 15.02 2.35
CA GLU A 110 -4.75 15.66 2.75
C GLU A 110 -5.32 14.97 3.99
N ALA A 111 -5.31 13.64 4.04
CA ALA A 111 -5.72 12.91 5.24
C ALA A 111 -4.86 13.28 6.47
N THR A 112 -3.55 13.51 6.30
CA THR A 112 -2.69 14.02 7.38
C THR A 112 -3.04 15.43 7.84
N ILE A 113 -3.48 16.29 6.94
CA ILE A 113 -3.94 17.64 7.29
C ILE A 113 -5.26 17.59 8.06
N GLU A 114 -6.15 16.66 7.68
CA GLU A 114 -7.46 16.48 8.29
C GLU A 114 -7.42 15.71 9.62
N TYR A 115 -6.39 14.88 9.84
CA TYR A 115 -6.24 14.07 11.04
C TYR A 115 -5.99 14.93 12.28
N ASP A 116 -6.88 14.84 13.25
CA ASP A 116 -6.83 15.59 14.51
C ASP A 116 -6.13 14.85 15.65
N GLY A 117 -5.64 13.63 15.40
CA GLY A 117 -4.96 12.80 16.38
C GLY A 117 -5.87 11.80 17.11
N GLU A 118 -7.16 11.73 16.78
CA GLU A 118 -8.12 10.80 17.37
C GLU A 118 -8.72 9.83 16.32
N TRP A 119 -9.02 8.61 16.75
CA TRP A 119 -9.65 7.54 15.95
C TRP A 119 -11.13 7.39 16.26
#